data_AF-A0AAD7I9X4-F1
#
_entry.id   AF-A0AAD7I9X4-F1
#
_cell.length_a   1.000
_cell.length_b   1.000
_cell.length_c   1.000
_cell.angle_alpha   90.00
_cell.angle_beta   90.00
_cell.angle_gamma   90.00
#
_symmetry.space_group_name_H-M   'P 1'
#
loop_
_entity.id
_entity.type
_entity.pdbx_description
1 polymer ?
#
loop_
_entity_poly.entity_id
_entity_poly.type
_entity_poly.pdbx_seq_one_letter_code
_entity_poly.pdbx_strand_id
1 'polypeptide(L)'
;MYPNVRSSGRVPSSSPPAYDANPWSYSAPGAPPGANARQHTLPVNDHTPLLPQSPSPPRLKENSKTWSPLSVFIAFMLFILGVVVAAEWMQRSPEAALDPATRARMRREWDKEIKGHEAIRQAWVTEVAAHETARADWEAEHAALVTMREQLVRDKEAWEAEKRADERRKEEEQERLRASFYWEDLRAEQRCLRHGARQYKARVANVPREYDPVQACKETAVEIHGVEIPSPTQCEDKGCGGVFGHWTVDYLEPTCITHFDEFNDKGCTSPGSGRRRIESRLWNLQSGDDWRDMCSTTPANFRGLHLGSPEICENWGISGVWGFWNIEDPACL
;
A
#
# COMPACT_ATOMS: atom_id res chain seq x y z
N MET A 1 -40.60 42.38 41.85
CA MET A 1 -40.73 43.53 40.92
C MET A 1 -39.39 44.24 40.84
N TYR A 2 -38.55 43.86 39.86
CA TYR A 2 -37.36 44.57 39.42
C TYR A 2 -37.15 44.23 37.93
N PRO A 3 -36.61 45.15 37.11
CA PRO A 3 -36.98 45.23 35.71
C PRO A 3 -36.07 44.46 34.75
N ASN A 4 -36.70 44.13 33.63
CA ASN A 4 -36.20 43.59 32.39
C ASN A 4 -35.09 44.47 31.78
N VAL A 5 -33.95 43.87 31.40
CA VAL A 5 -32.99 44.48 30.47
C VAL A 5 -32.85 43.55 29.27
N ARG A 6 -33.51 43.94 28.17
CA ARG A 6 -33.25 43.46 26.82
C ARG A 6 -31.90 44.01 26.37
N SER A 7 -30.96 43.15 26.03
CA SER A 7 -29.83 43.52 25.17
C SER A 7 -29.87 42.68 23.90
N SER A 8 -30.17 43.36 22.80
CA SER A 8 -30.07 42.84 21.43
C SER A 8 -28.62 43.01 20.97
N GLY A 9 -27.81 41.96 21.13
CA GLY A 9 -26.47 41.89 20.57
C GLY A 9 -26.51 41.39 19.12
N ARG A 10 -26.25 42.30 18.18
CA ARG A 10 -26.05 42.03 16.76
C ARG A 10 -24.62 41.51 16.57
N VAL A 11 -24.46 40.24 16.18
CA VAL A 11 -23.16 39.62 15.87
C VAL A 11 -22.71 40.07 14.47
N PRO A 12 -21.48 40.59 14.30
CA PRO A 12 -20.93 40.81 12.97
C PRO A 12 -20.35 39.51 12.40
N SER A 13 -20.76 39.17 11.19
CA SER A 13 -20.17 38.15 10.33
C SER A 13 -18.75 38.57 9.93
N SER A 14 -17.73 37.98 10.56
CA SER A 14 -16.34 38.03 10.11
C SER A 14 -16.04 36.79 9.26
N SER A 15 -15.99 36.98 7.94
CA SER A 15 -15.41 36.02 7.00
C SER A 15 -13.91 35.88 7.27
N PRO A 16 -13.31 34.68 7.28
CA PRO A 16 -11.86 34.53 7.35
C PRO A 16 -11.19 34.94 6.03
N PRO A 17 -9.96 35.47 6.06
CA PRO A 17 -9.21 35.81 4.86
C PRO A 17 -8.76 34.54 4.12
N ALA A 18 -8.84 34.59 2.80
CA ALA A 18 -8.27 33.60 1.90
C ALA A 18 -6.75 33.54 2.12
N TYR A 19 -6.25 32.37 2.49
CA TYR A 19 -4.81 32.10 2.50
C TYR A 19 -4.31 32.00 1.06
N ASP A 20 -3.36 32.87 0.75
CA ASP A 20 -2.55 32.82 -0.46
C ASP A 20 -1.84 31.48 -0.57
N ALA A 21 -2.17 30.74 -1.62
CA ALA A 21 -1.44 29.56 -2.04
C ALA A 21 -0.25 29.98 -2.91
N ASN A 22 0.95 29.85 -2.38
CA ASN A 22 2.14 29.40 -3.12
C ASN A 22 3.26 29.15 -2.10
N PRO A 23 4.04 28.06 -2.24
CA PRO A 23 5.16 28.18 -3.19
C PRO A 23 5.72 26.86 -3.78
N TRP A 24 6.32 26.96 -4.98
CA TRP A 24 7.20 25.96 -5.64
C TRP A 24 6.56 24.67 -6.18
N SER A 25 5.97 24.75 -7.37
CA SER A 25 5.79 23.61 -8.27
C SER A 25 7.00 23.47 -9.22
N TYR A 26 8.00 22.71 -8.80
CA TYR A 26 8.99 22.17 -9.75
C TYR A 26 8.36 20.96 -10.45
N SER A 27 7.99 21.15 -11.72
CA SER A 27 7.61 20.06 -12.61
C SER A 27 8.84 19.21 -12.95
N ALA A 28 8.91 18.00 -12.40
CA ALA A 28 9.82 16.97 -12.87
C ALA A 28 9.25 16.31 -14.16
N PRO A 29 10.06 16.12 -15.22
CA PRO A 29 9.62 15.36 -16.38
C PRO A 29 9.58 13.86 -16.09
N GLY A 30 8.60 13.20 -16.72
CA GLY A 30 8.11 11.87 -16.38
C GLY A 30 9.11 10.72 -16.51
N ALA A 31 8.94 9.76 -15.61
CA ALA A 31 9.52 8.43 -15.71
C ALA A 31 8.65 7.53 -16.61
N PRO A 32 9.24 6.73 -17.52
CA PRO A 32 8.53 5.68 -18.24
C PRO A 32 8.38 4.41 -17.39
N PRO A 33 7.42 3.53 -17.74
CA PRO A 33 7.10 2.36 -16.94
C PRO A 33 8.05 1.19 -17.21
N GLY A 34 8.43 0.51 -16.13
CA GLY A 34 8.21 -0.93 -15.98
C GLY A 34 9.07 -1.91 -16.81
N ALA A 35 9.80 -2.73 -16.05
CA ALA A 35 10.11 -4.14 -16.32
C ALA A 35 11.26 -4.47 -17.29
N ASN A 36 12.41 -4.81 -16.71
CA ASN A 36 12.90 -6.20 -16.70
C ASN A 36 14.12 -6.34 -15.80
N ALA A 37 13.91 -6.90 -14.61
CA ALA A 37 14.96 -7.36 -13.73
C ALA A 37 15.62 -8.62 -14.34
N ARG A 38 16.62 -8.41 -15.20
CA ARG A 38 17.65 -9.43 -15.48
C ARG A 38 18.81 -9.20 -14.54
N GLN A 39 19.06 -10.18 -13.69
CA GLN A 39 20.27 -10.33 -12.91
C GLN A 39 21.47 -10.37 -13.85
N HIS A 40 22.13 -9.23 -14.04
CA HIS A 40 23.51 -9.19 -14.52
C HIS A 40 24.40 -9.16 -13.28
N THR A 41 24.93 -10.33 -12.94
CA THR A 41 26.13 -10.48 -12.12
C THR A 41 27.25 -9.67 -12.78
N LEU A 42 27.58 -8.52 -12.20
CA LEU A 42 28.83 -7.83 -12.50
C LEU A 42 29.98 -8.69 -11.95
N PRO A 43 31.05 -8.90 -12.73
CA PRO A 43 32.23 -9.57 -12.22
C PRO A 43 32.87 -8.65 -11.18
N VAL A 44 33.10 -9.20 -9.99
CA VAL A 44 34.00 -8.65 -8.98
C VAL A 44 35.38 -8.54 -9.64
N ASN A 45 35.76 -7.33 -10.03
CA ASN A 45 37.14 -7.04 -10.39
C ASN A 45 37.94 -6.88 -9.10
N ASP A 46 38.38 -8.02 -8.58
CA ASP A 46 39.50 -8.12 -7.64
C ASP A 46 40.78 -7.68 -8.38
N HIS A 47 40.98 -6.37 -8.44
CA HIS A 47 42.27 -5.77 -8.80
C HIS A 47 42.93 -5.21 -7.55
N THR A 48 43.21 -6.11 -6.61
CA THR A 48 44.28 -5.93 -5.64
C THR A 48 45.61 -5.95 -6.40
N PRO A 49 46.43 -4.88 -6.38
CA PRO A 49 47.75 -4.94 -7.00
C PRO A 49 48.62 -5.89 -6.18
N LEU A 50 48.77 -7.11 -6.70
CA LEU A 50 49.73 -8.10 -6.21
C LEU A 50 51.14 -7.51 -6.33
N LEU A 51 51.86 -7.53 -5.21
CA LEU A 51 53.28 -7.25 -5.12
C LEU A 51 54.07 -7.97 -6.23
N PRO A 52 55.10 -7.35 -6.81
CA PRO A 52 55.88 -7.94 -7.88
C PRO A 52 56.55 -9.23 -7.40
N GLN A 53 56.16 -10.35 -8.01
CA GLN A 53 56.81 -11.64 -7.79
C GLN A 53 58.27 -11.55 -8.27
N SER A 54 59.18 -11.83 -7.34
CA SER A 54 60.62 -11.95 -7.60
C SER A 54 60.85 -13.02 -8.67
N PRO A 55 61.55 -12.71 -9.79
CA PRO A 55 61.84 -13.68 -10.82
C PRO A 55 62.76 -14.78 -10.27
N SER A 56 62.32 -16.02 -10.43
CA SER A 56 63.13 -17.20 -10.12
C SER A 56 64.37 -17.24 -11.02
N PRO A 57 65.57 -17.51 -10.48
CA PRO A 57 66.78 -17.55 -11.29
C PRO A 57 66.74 -18.77 -12.24
N PRO A 58 67.08 -18.61 -13.53
CA PRO A 58 67.16 -19.72 -14.46
C PRO A 58 68.27 -20.70 -14.05
N ARG A 59 67.92 -21.99 -13.97
CA ARG A 59 68.86 -23.11 -13.81
C ARG A 59 69.88 -23.10 -14.95
N LEU A 60 71.13 -22.79 -14.64
CA LEU A 60 72.25 -22.91 -15.56
C LEU A 60 72.48 -24.39 -15.90
N LYS A 61 72.31 -24.73 -17.18
CA LYS A 61 72.73 -26.02 -17.76
C LYS A 61 74.25 -26.06 -17.82
N GLU A 62 74.84 -26.96 -17.05
CA GLU A 62 76.27 -27.23 -16.97
C GLU A 62 76.74 -27.96 -18.24
N ASN A 63 77.30 -27.20 -19.19
CA ASN A 63 77.96 -27.73 -20.38
C ASN A 63 79.46 -27.86 -20.11
N SER A 64 79.89 -29.01 -19.57
CA SER A 64 81.31 -29.34 -19.35
C SER A 64 81.98 -29.78 -20.66
N LYS A 65 82.22 -28.83 -21.57
CA LYS A 65 83.24 -29.03 -22.61
C LYS A 65 84.59 -29.00 -21.93
N THR A 66 85.30 -30.11 -21.92
CA THR A 66 86.67 -30.24 -21.40
C THR A 66 87.63 -29.50 -22.35
N TRP A 67 88.16 -28.36 -21.92
CA TRP A 67 89.14 -27.58 -22.69
C TRP A 67 90.47 -28.33 -22.73
N SER A 68 91.14 -28.32 -23.89
CA SER A 68 92.48 -28.91 -24.03
C SER A 68 93.48 -28.20 -23.10
N PRO A 69 94.52 -28.90 -22.60
CA PRO A 69 95.47 -28.31 -21.64
C PRO A 69 96.17 -27.05 -22.16
N LEU A 70 96.30 -26.89 -23.48
CA LEU A 70 96.85 -25.68 -24.11
C LEU A 70 95.89 -24.48 -23.98
N SER A 71 94.58 -24.72 -24.12
CA SER A 71 93.53 -23.69 -24.05
C SER A 71 93.36 -23.15 -22.62
N VAL A 72 93.51 -24.02 -21.61
CA VAL A 72 93.48 -23.62 -20.20
C VAL A 72 94.69 -22.74 -19.86
N PHE A 73 95.87 -23.08 -20.39
CA PHE A 73 97.10 -22.30 -20.15
C PHE A 73 97.02 -20.90 -20.78
N ILE A 74 96.51 -20.79 -22.01
CA ILE A 74 96.31 -19.49 -22.68
C ILE A 74 95.27 -18.64 -21.96
N ALA A 75 94.14 -19.22 -21.54
CA ALA A 75 93.12 -18.51 -20.77
C ALA A 75 93.66 -18.01 -19.42
N PHE A 76 94.48 -18.82 -18.74
CA PHE A 76 95.11 -18.43 -17.48
C PHE A 76 96.12 -17.29 -17.67
N MET A 77 96.93 -17.33 -18.74
CA MET A 77 97.86 -16.24 -19.07
C MET A 77 97.13 -14.95 -19.45
N LEU A 78 96.04 -15.03 -20.21
CA LEU A 78 95.20 -13.87 -20.52
C LEU A 78 94.49 -13.30 -19.29
N PHE A 79 94.06 -14.15 -18.37
CA PHE A 79 93.49 -13.72 -17.09
C PHE A 79 94.54 -13.02 -16.23
N ILE A 80 95.76 -13.56 -16.11
CA ILE A 80 96.86 -12.89 -15.41
C ILE A 80 97.20 -11.57 -16.08
N LEU A 81 97.30 -11.52 -17.42
CA LEU A 81 97.54 -10.28 -18.15
C LEU A 81 96.41 -9.26 -17.93
N GLY A 82 95.16 -9.71 -17.92
CA GLY A 82 93.99 -8.88 -17.63
C GLY A 82 93.96 -8.35 -16.20
N VAL A 83 94.35 -9.16 -15.21
CA VAL A 83 94.49 -8.73 -13.81
C VAL A 83 95.65 -7.75 -13.65
N VAL A 84 96.77 -7.95 -14.35
CA VAL A 84 97.90 -7.00 -14.33
C VAL A 84 97.50 -5.68 -15.00
N VAL A 85 96.82 -5.73 -16.15
CA VAL A 85 96.31 -4.52 -16.82
C VAL A 85 95.25 -3.84 -15.98
N ALA A 86 94.32 -4.57 -15.35
CA ALA A 86 93.30 -4.01 -14.47
C ALA A 86 93.92 -3.44 -13.18
N ALA A 87 94.95 -4.06 -12.62
CA ALA A 87 95.69 -3.52 -11.48
C ALA A 87 96.48 -2.27 -11.87
N GLU A 88 97.12 -2.25 -13.04
CA GLU A 88 97.73 -1.04 -13.59
C GLU A 88 96.69 0.03 -13.91
N TRP A 89 95.48 -0.33 -14.34
CA TRP A 89 94.38 0.61 -14.59
C TRP A 89 93.72 1.09 -13.31
N MET A 90 93.63 0.29 -12.25
CA MET A 90 93.18 0.74 -10.93
C MET A 90 94.23 1.59 -10.23
N GLN A 91 95.52 1.34 -10.48
CA GLN A 91 96.63 2.18 -10.02
C GLN A 91 96.84 3.44 -10.88
N ARG A 92 96.49 3.41 -12.18
CA ARG A 92 96.52 4.56 -13.10
C ARG A 92 95.19 5.27 -13.25
N SER A 93 94.10 4.75 -12.70
CA SER A 93 92.85 5.50 -12.60
C SER A 93 93.21 6.72 -11.77
N PRO A 94 93.27 7.92 -12.39
CA PRO A 94 93.24 9.09 -11.58
C PRO A 94 91.80 9.06 -11.07
N GLU A 95 91.59 8.46 -9.89
CA GLU A 95 90.83 9.20 -8.89
C GLU A 95 91.54 10.55 -8.88
N ALA A 96 91.05 11.47 -9.72
CA ALA A 96 91.43 12.85 -9.71
C ALA A 96 91.08 13.22 -8.28
N ALA A 97 92.11 13.13 -7.43
CA ALA A 97 91.97 13.17 -6.00
C ALA A 97 91.58 14.61 -5.75
N LEU A 98 90.26 14.86 -5.79
CA LEU A 98 89.65 16.14 -5.58
C LEU A 98 90.40 16.74 -4.42
N ASP A 99 90.99 17.90 -4.68
CA ASP A 99 91.83 18.62 -3.73
C ASP A 99 91.18 18.52 -2.33
N PRO A 100 91.95 18.19 -1.27
CA PRO A 100 91.39 17.96 0.06
C PRO A 100 90.41 19.05 0.52
N ALA A 101 90.63 20.32 0.13
CA ALA A 101 89.71 21.41 0.44
C ALA A 101 88.39 21.32 -0.35
N THR A 102 88.44 20.91 -1.62
CA THR A 102 87.24 20.63 -2.43
C THR A 102 86.42 19.47 -1.88
N ARG A 103 87.06 18.38 -1.44
CA ARG A 103 86.40 17.24 -0.77
C ARG A 103 85.76 17.67 0.55
N ALA A 104 86.43 18.50 1.32
CA ALA A 104 85.88 19.04 2.56
C ALA A 104 84.65 19.95 2.31
N ARG A 105 84.65 20.73 1.22
CA ARG A 105 83.49 21.55 0.82
C ARG A 105 82.29 20.69 0.44
N MET A 106 82.49 19.69 -0.41
CA MET A 106 81.43 18.75 -0.81
C MET A 106 80.85 18.00 0.39
N ARG A 107 81.69 17.56 1.35
CA ARG A 107 81.20 16.94 2.60
C ARG A 107 80.33 17.90 3.40
N ARG A 108 80.70 19.17 3.52
CA ARG A 108 79.88 20.17 4.24
C ARG A 108 78.56 20.47 3.53
N GLU A 109 78.55 20.54 2.20
CA GLU A 109 77.33 20.73 1.42
C GLU A 109 76.42 19.50 1.54
N TRP A 110 76.99 18.30 1.41
CA TRP A 110 76.30 17.04 1.62
C TRP A 110 75.74 16.90 3.04
N ASP A 111 76.51 17.28 4.07
CA ASP A 111 76.04 17.26 5.46
C ASP A 111 74.85 18.22 5.68
N LYS A 112 74.84 19.38 5.01
CA LYS A 112 73.69 20.31 5.03
C LYS A 112 72.48 19.69 4.34
N GLU A 113 72.68 19.06 3.19
CA GLU A 113 71.62 18.40 2.43
C GLU A 113 71.03 17.21 3.21
N ILE A 114 71.88 16.37 3.83
CA ILE A 114 71.49 15.27 4.71
C ILE A 114 70.63 15.79 5.86
N LYS A 115 71.07 16.85 6.54
CA LYS A 115 70.30 17.48 7.63
C LYS A 115 68.97 18.06 7.15
N GLY A 116 68.95 18.67 5.96
CA GLY A 116 67.72 19.16 5.34
C GLY A 116 66.73 18.03 5.04
N HIS A 117 67.20 16.95 4.43
CA HIS A 117 66.39 15.75 4.17
C HIS A 117 65.93 15.04 5.44
N GLU A 118 66.73 15.05 6.50
CA GLU A 118 66.36 14.49 7.79
C GLU A 118 65.25 15.33 8.46
N ALA A 119 65.36 16.65 8.43
CA ALA A 119 64.31 17.55 8.92
C ALA A 119 62.98 17.37 8.16
N ILE A 120 63.04 17.25 6.83
CA ILE A 120 61.85 16.97 5.99
C ILE A 120 61.25 15.60 6.34
N ARG A 121 62.08 14.57 6.52
CA ARG A 121 61.61 13.23 6.94
C ARG A 121 60.95 13.27 8.31
N GLN A 122 61.53 13.98 9.28
CA GLN A 122 60.93 14.14 10.60
C GLN A 122 59.58 14.87 10.53
N ALA A 123 59.50 15.96 9.78
CA ALA A 123 58.25 16.68 9.55
C ALA A 123 57.18 15.79 8.90
N TRP A 124 57.58 15.02 7.88
CA TRP A 124 56.68 14.06 7.22
C TRP A 124 56.21 12.97 8.18
N VAL A 125 57.09 12.41 9.02
CA VAL A 125 56.70 11.42 10.04
C VAL A 125 55.68 12.01 11.02
N THR A 126 55.86 13.25 11.46
CA THR A 126 54.89 13.91 12.35
C THR A 126 53.56 14.17 11.67
N GLU A 127 53.57 14.55 10.39
CA GLU A 127 52.36 14.77 9.59
C GLU A 127 51.59 13.47 9.37
N VAL A 128 52.30 12.39 9.02
CA VAL A 128 51.70 11.05 8.87
C VAL A 128 51.09 10.59 10.19
N ALA A 129 51.79 10.74 11.30
CA ALA A 129 51.25 10.38 12.62
C ALA A 129 49.98 11.17 12.96
N ALA A 130 49.97 12.48 12.69
CA ALA A 130 48.78 13.32 12.91
C ALA A 130 47.61 12.91 11.99
N HIS A 131 47.90 12.55 10.74
CA HIS A 131 46.91 12.07 9.79
C HIS A 131 46.34 10.70 10.19
N GLU A 132 47.18 9.78 10.69
CA GLU A 132 46.74 8.49 11.22
C GLU A 132 45.81 8.65 12.42
N THR A 133 46.12 9.55 13.35
CA THR A 133 45.24 9.85 14.49
C THR A 133 43.90 10.43 14.02
N ALA A 134 43.92 11.40 13.10
CA ALA A 134 42.69 11.99 12.57
C ALA A 134 41.81 10.97 11.84
N ARG A 135 42.42 10.03 11.12
CA ARG A 135 41.71 8.95 10.46
C ARG A 135 41.10 7.97 11.46
N ALA A 136 41.83 7.60 12.51
CA ALA A 136 41.32 6.73 13.55
C ALA A 136 40.12 7.35 14.28
N ASP A 137 40.19 8.65 14.60
CA ASP A 137 39.09 9.40 15.21
C ASP A 137 37.87 9.42 14.28
N TRP A 138 38.08 9.71 12.99
CA TRP A 138 37.01 9.71 11.99
C TRP A 138 36.36 8.32 11.83
N GLU A 139 37.15 7.25 11.81
CA GLU A 139 36.64 5.88 11.73
C GLU A 139 35.80 5.51 12.97
N ALA A 140 36.23 5.96 14.16
CA ALA A 140 35.49 5.77 15.40
C ALA A 140 34.16 6.54 15.42
N GLU A 141 34.17 7.82 15.00
CA GLU A 141 32.95 8.63 14.87
C GLU A 141 31.99 8.02 13.85
N HIS A 142 32.50 7.61 12.69
CA HIS A 142 31.69 6.99 11.66
C HIS A 142 31.08 5.67 12.13
N ALA A 143 31.83 4.82 12.84
CA ALA A 143 31.31 3.60 13.44
C ALA A 143 30.19 3.89 14.47
N ALA A 144 30.35 4.94 15.28
CA ALA A 144 29.32 5.38 16.22
C ALA A 144 28.04 5.86 15.48
N LEU A 145 28.19 6.61 14.39
CA LEU A 145 27.04 7.05 13.58
C LEU A 145 26.32 5.88 12.91
N VAL A 146 27.06 4.87 12.42
CA VAL A 146 26.47 3.66 11.84
C VAL A 146 25.64 2.92 12.88
N THR A 147 26.19 2.70 14.07
CA THR A 147 25.46 2.00 15.14
C THR A 147 24.23 2.77 15.61
N MET A 148 24.33 4.10 15.75
CA MET A 148 23.15 4.94 16.05
C MET A 148 22.09 4.86 14.96
N ARG A 149 22.48 4.87 13.68
CA ARG A 149 21.53 4.75 12.57
C ARG A 149 20.82 3.39 12.60
N GLU A 150 21.54 2.30 12.87
CA GLU A 150 20.96 0.97 13.01
C GLU A 150 20.00 0.87 14.20
N GLN A 151 20.30 1.53 15.32
CA GLN A 151 19.38 1.64 16.45
C GLN A 151 18.11 2.38 16.08
N LEU A 152 18.23 3.55 15.43
CA LEU A 152 17.08 4.33 14.98
C LEU A 152 16.17 3.56 14.01
N VAL A 153 16.77 2.77 13.11
CA VAL A 153 15.99 1.90 12.21
C VAL A 153 15.24 0.84 13.02
N ARG A 154 15.91 0.16 13.95
CA ARG A 154 15.27 -0.84 14.82
C ARG A 154 14.16 -0.27 15.68
N ASP A 155 14.38 0.90 16.28
CA ASP A 155 13.39 1.58 17.12
C ASP A 155 12.17 2.01 16.29
N LYS A 156 12.40 2.50 15.07
CA LYS A 156 11.33 2.84 14.14
C LYS A 156 10.53 1.61 13.74
N GLU A 157 11.18 0.51 13.36
CA GLU A 157 10.52 -0.74 13.01
C GLU A 157 9.72 -1.32 14.19
N ALA A 158 10.27 -1.25 15.41
CA ALA A 158 9.58 -1.68 16.62
C ALA A 158 8.33 -0.83 16.89
N TRP A 159 8.44 0.50 16.79
CA TRP A 159 7.31 1.41 16.95
C TRP A 159 6.22 1.18 15.90
N GLU A 160 6.59 0.97 14.63
CA GLU A 160 5.64 0.65 13.55
C GLU A 160 4.99 -0.72 13.75
N ALA A 161 5.71 -1.70 14.28
CA ALA A 161 5.16 -3.02 14.61
C ALA A 161 4.18 -2.94 15.79
N GLU A 162 4.51 -2.17 16.83
CA GLU A 162 3.62 -1.93 17.98
C GLU A 162 2.34 -1.22 17.55
N LYS A 163 2.43 -0.16 16.74
CA LYS A 163 1.27 0.55 16.20
C LYS A 163 0.35 -0.38 15.41
N ARG A 164 0.91 -1.19 14.51
CA ARG A 164 0.12 -2.19 13.74
C ARG A 164 -0.51 -3.25 14.64
N ALA A 165 0.16 -3.64 15.73
CA ALA A 165 -0.42 -4.58 16.70
C ALA A 165 -1.57 -3.95 17.48
N ASP A 166 -1.47 -2.66 17.82
CA ASP A 166 -2.55 -1.92 18.47
C ASP A 166 -3.79 -1.75 17.58
N GLU A 167 -3.58 -1.41 16.31
CA GLU A 167 -4.65 -1.33 15.32
C GLU A 167 -5.38 -2.67 15.17
N ARG A 168 -4.63 -3.79 15.04
CA ARG A 168 -5.23 -5.13 14.99
C ARG A 168 -6.05 -5.47 16.24
N ARG A 169 -5.54 -5.15 17.43
CA ARG A 169 -6.30 -5.38 18.68
C ARG A 169 -7.62 -4.61 18.70
N LYS A 170 -7.62 -3.37 18.22
CA LYS A 170 -8.84 -2.55 18.14
C LYS A 170 -9.83 -3.11 17.13
N GLU A 171 -9.36 -3.57 15.97
CA GLU A 171 -10.19 -4.23 14.96
C GLU A 171 -10.82 -5.52 15.51
N GLU A 172 -10.02 -6.40 16.12
CA GLU A 172 -10.50 -7.63 16.76
C GLU A 172 -11.53 -7.34 17.86
N GLU A 173 -11.31 -6.30 18.68
CA GLU A 173 -12.29 -5.87 19.69
C GLU A 173 -13.59 -5.38 19.05
N GLN A 174 -13.52 -4.57 17.99
CA GLN A 174 -14.70 -4.13 17.24
C GLN A 174 -15.46 -5.29 16.60
N GLU A 175 -14.75 -6.27 16.03
CA GLU A 175 -15.37 -7.48 15.48
C GLU A 175 -16.07 -8.30 16.57
N ARG A 176 -15.44 -8.48 17.73
CA ARG A 176 -16.07 -9.17 18.87
C ARG A 176 -17.30 -8.44 19.37
N LEU A 177 -17.27 -7.11 19.41
CA LEU A 177 -18.42 -6.30 19.76
C LEU A 177 -19.55 -6.47 18.73
N ARG A 178 -19.25 -6.36 17.44
CA ARG A 178 -20.25 -6.58 16.36
C ARG A 178 -20.87 -7.97 16.40
N ALA A 179 -20.05 -9.00 16.60
CA ALA A 179 -20.51 -10.38 16.72
C ALA A 179 -21.33 -10.64 17.99
N SER A 180 -21.29 -9.73 18.97
CA SER A 180 -22.10 -9.83 20.17
C SER A 180 -23.54 -9.30 19.98
N PHE A 181 -23.79 -8.50 18.94
CA PHE A 181 -25.11 -7.97 18.64
C PHE A 181 -25.97 -9.05 17.99
N TYR A 182 -27.25 -9.11 18.35
CA TYR A 182 -28.20 -10.01 17.72
C TYR A 182 -29.59 -9.39 17.68
N TRP A 183 -30.42 -9.91 16.78
CA TRP A 183 -31.82 -9.52 16.66
C TRP A 183 -32.69 -10.30 17.64
N GLU A 184 -33.40 -9.56 18.49
CA GLU A 184 -34.42 -10.10 19.39
C GLU A 184 -35.81 -9.86 18.80
N ASP A 185 -36.73 -10.81 19.01
CA ASP A 185 -38.13 -10.67 18.63
C ASP A 185 -38.34 -10.35 17.14
N LEU A 186 -37.61 -11.02 16.24
CA LEU A 186 -37.84 -10.93 14.81
C LEU A 186 -39.26 -11.39 14.47
N ARG A 187 -40.10 -10.44 14.06
CA ARG A 187 -41.53 -10.65 13.83
C ARG A 187 -41.93 -10.03 12.51
N ALA A 188 -42.69 -10.80 11.74
CA ALA A 188 -43.38 -10.32 10.57
C ALA A 188 -44.55 -9.42 10.99
N GLU A 189 -44.74 -8.29 10.32
CA GLU A 189 -45.91 -7.47 10.52
C GLU A 189 -47.17 -8.20 10.01
N GLN A 190 -48.29 -7.97 10.70
CA GLN A 190 -49.53 -8.69 10.41
C GLN A 190 -50.10 -8.33 9.03
N ARG A 191 -49.79 -7.13 8.54
CA ARG A 191 -50.27 -6.60 7.26
C ARG A 191 -49.22 -6.80 6.18
N CYS A 192 -49.68 -7.09 4.98
CA CYS A 192 -48.86 -7.06 3.79
C CYS A 192 -48.69 -5.61 3.31
N LEU A 193 -47.49 -5.29 2.82
CA LEU A 193 -47.20 -3.95 2.29
C LEU A 193 -47.73 -3.82 0.86
N ARG A 194 -47.52 -4.85 0.05
CA ARG A 194 -47.93 -4.95 -1.35
C ARG A 194 -47.91 -6.41 -1.79
N HIS A 195 -48.29 -6.70 -3.03
CA HIS A 195 -48.25 -8.06 -3.59
C HIS A 195 -46.85 -8.70 -3.37
N GLY A 196 -46.84 -9.84 -2.69
CA GLY A 196 -45.65 -10.61 -2.40
C GLY A 196 -44.69 -9.97 -1.39
N ALA A 197 -45.06 -8.87 -0.72
CA ALA A 197 -44.15 -8.16 0.19
C ALA A 197 -44.73 -7.91 1.58
N ARG A 198 -43.88 -8.10 2.60
CA ARG A 198 -44.18 -7.89 4.02
C ARG A 198 -43.05 -7.14 4.71
N GLN A 199 -43.41 -6.37 5.73
CA GLN A 199 -42.45 -5.75 6.64
C GLN A 199 -42.10 -6.69 7.80
N TYR A 200 -40.82 -6.76 8.15
CA TYR A 200 -40.32 -7.40 9.36
C TYR A 200 -39.73 -6.36 10.28
N LYS A 201 -39.80 -6.61 11.58
CA LYS A 201 -39.09 -5.82 12.58
C LYS A 201 -38.52 -6.67 13.69
N ALA A 202 -37.42 -6.19 14.26
CA ALA A 202 -36.72 -6.82 15.37
C ALA A 202 -35.98 -5.76 16.17
N ARG A 203 -35.75 -6.01 17.45
CA ARG A 203 -34.94 -5.13 18.29
C ARG A 203 -33.49 -5.57 18.26
N VAL A 204 -32.53 -4.65 18.12
CA VAL A 204 -31.11 -4.99 18.31
C VAL A 204 -30.83 -5.13 19.81
N ALA A 205 -30.25 -6.25 20.21
CA ALA A 205 -29.96 -6.58 21.59
C ALA A 205 -28.45 -6.70 21.85
N ASN A 206 -28.08 -6.69 23.13
CA ASN A 206 -26.71 -6.82 23.62
C ASN A 206 -25.74 -5.75 23.11
N VAL A 207 -26.25 -4.53 22.88
CA VAL A 207 -25.42 -3.37 22.56
C VAL A 207 -24.85 -2.77 23.85
N PRO A 208 -23.51 -2.67 24.02
CA PRO A 208 -22.89 -1.98 25.15
C PRO A 208 -23.31 -0.52 25.25
N ARG A 209 -23.25 0.05 26.45
CA ARG A 209 -23.69 1.43 26.70
C ARG A 209 -22.85 2.47 25.97
N GLU A 210 -21.60 2.14 25.70
CA GLU A 210 -20.61 2.99 25.06
C GLU A 210 -20.73 2.95 23.52
N TYR A 211 -21.50 2.02 22.97
CA TYR A 211 -21.68 1.84 21.53
C TYR A 211 -22.99 2.48 21.05
N ASP A 212 -22.97 3.10 19.87
CA ASP A 212 -24.18 3.70 19.29
C ASP A 212 -25.18 2.61 18.85
N PRO A 213 -26.37 2.51 19.48
CA PRO A 213 -27.33 1.47 19.15
C PRO A 213 -27.92 1.61 17.74
N VAL A 214 -27.92 2.81 17.16
CA VAL A 214 -28.35 3.01 15.77
C VAL A 214 -27.30 2.48 14.81
N GLN A 215 -26.02 2.67 15.11
CA GLN A 215 -24.94 2.06 14.34
C GLN A 215 -24.97 0.53 14.44
N ALA A 216 -25.19 -0.03 15.64
CA ALA A 216 -25.33 -1.48 15.82
C ALA A 216 -26.48 -2.05 14.95
N CYS A 217 -27.64 -1.36 14.92
CA CYS A 217 -28.76 -1.73 14.07
C CYS A 217 -28.40 -1.78 12.57
N LYS A 218 -27.58 -0.86 12.07
CA LYS A 218 -27.18 -0.81 10.66
C LYS A 218 -26.15 -1.87 10.26
N GLU A 219 -25.31 -2.28 11.21
CA GLU A 219 -24.20 -3.21 10.98
C GLU A 219 -24.56 -4.68 11.25
N THR A 220 -25.70 -4.95 11.90
CA THR A 220 -26.12 -6.31 12.27
C THR A 220 -26.94 -6.96 11.15
N ALA A 221 -26.42 -8.03 10.55
CA ALA A 221 -27.14 -8.80 9.54
C ALA A 221 -28.31 -9.61 10.15
N VAL A 222 -29.34 -9.91 9.36
CA VAL A 222 -30.48 -10.76 9.76
C VAL A 222 -30.69 -11.87 8.73
N GLU A 223 -31.18 -13.02 9.16
CA GLU A 223 -31.65 -14.08 8.27
C GLU A 223 -33.18 -14.09 8.25
N ILE A 224 -33.78 -13.86 7.07
CA ILE A 224 -35.23 -13.97 6.86
C ILE A 224 -35.48 -14.94 5.70
N HIS A 225 -36.23 -16.00 5.96
CA HIS A 225 -36.52 -17.10 5.00
C HIS A 225 -35.26 -17.77 4.42
N GLY A 226 -34.19 -17.93 5.22
CA GLY A 226 -32.95 -18.54 4.75
C GLY A 226 -32.07 -17.62 3.90
N VAL A 227 -32.44 -16.34 3.76
CA VAL A 227 -31.65 -15.33 3.05
C VAL A 227 -31.06 -14.36 4.06
N GLU A 228 -29.74 -14.22 4.04
CA GLU A 228 -29.02 -13.23 4.85
C GLU A 228 -29.15 -11.84 4.22
N ILE A 229 -29.71 -10.90 4.99
CA ILE A 229 -29.81 -9.50 4.63
C ILE A 229 -28.79 -8.72 5.48
N PRO A 230 -27.80 -8.06 4.85
CA PRO A 230 -26.67 -7.46 5.57
C PRO A 230 -27.07 -6.27 6.45
N SER A 231 -28.16 -5.57 6.12
CA SER A 231 -28.61 -4.41 6.88
C SER A 231 -30.12 -4.15 6.74
N PRO A 232 -30.77 -3.59 7.77
CA PRO A 232 -32.17 -3.18 7.69
C PRO A 232 -32.38 -2.03 6.72
N THR A 233 -33.59 -1.95 6.16
CA THR A 233 -34.04 -0.82 5.34
C THR A 233 -34.10 0.46 6.18
N GLN A 234 -34.47 0.35 7.46
CA GLN A 234 -34.56 1.47 8.39
C GLN A 234 -34.24 1.03 9.82
N CYS A 235 -33.59 1.91 10.57
CA CYS A 235 -33.42 1.80 12.02
C CYS A 235 -34.26 2.85 12.72
N GLU A 236 -35.05 2.45 13.71
CA GLU A 236 -35.93 3.32 14.48
C GLU A 236 -35.54 3.28 15.96
N ASP A 237 -35.16 4.43 16.52
CA ASP A 237 -34.84 4.58 17.94
C ASP A 237 -36.11 4.88 18.76
N LYS A 238 -36.47 3.97 19.67
CA LYS A 238 -37.60 4.09 20.59
C LYS A 238 -37.17 4.54 22.00
N GLY A 239 -35.95 5.07 22.17
CA GLY A 239 -35.39 5.50 23.45
C GLY A 239 -35.22 4.33 24.41
N CYS A 240 -35.91 4.34 25.56
CA CYS A 240 -35.87 3.23 26.51
C CYS A 240 -36.36 1.89 25.92
N GLY A 241 -37.10 1.92 24.80
CA GLY A 241 -37.50 0.71 24.07
C GLY A 241 -36.37 0.04 23.29
N GLY A 242 -35.23 0.72 23.13
CA GLY A 242 -34.13 0.29 22.27
C GLY A 242 -34.32 0.68 20.80
N VAL A 243 -33.42 0.20 19.95
CA VAL A 243 -33.45 0.45 18.50
C VAL A 243 -34.01 -0.76 17.77
N PHE A 244 -34.91 -0.51 16.83
CA PHE A 244 -35.54 -1.52 15.99
C PHE A 244 -35.04 -1.43 14.56
N GLY A 245 -34.66 -2.57 13.98
CA GLY A 245 -34.46 -2.73 12.55
C GLY A 245 -35.79 -3.05 11.86
N HIS A 246 -35.97 -2.52 10.66
CA HIS A 246 -37.12 -2.78 9.79
C HIS A 246 -36.63 -3.27 8.42
N TRP A 247 -37.22 -4.35 7.91
CA TRP A 247 -36.91 -4.93 6.60
C TRP A 247 -38.16 -5.03 5.76
N THR A 248 -38.07 -4.65 4.49
CA THR A 248 -39.10 -4.98 3.49
C THR A 248 -38.66 -6.21 2.72
N VAL A 249 -39.38 -7.31 2.91
CA VAL A 249 -39.09 -8.60 2.26
C VAL A 249 -40.15 -8.83 1.20
N ASP A 250 -39.75 -8.95 -0.06
CA ASP A 250 -40.63 -9.14 -1.22
C ASP A 250 -40.43 -10.48 -1.94
N TYR A 251 -39.86 -11.45 -1.22
CA TYR A 251 -39.67 -12.82 -1.65
C TYR A 251 -40.20 -13.78 -0.60
N LEU A 252 -40.66 -14.95 -1.03
CA LEU A 252 -41.10 -16.04 -0.16
C LEU A 252 -42.16 -15.63 0.89
N GLU A 253 -43.05 -14.70 0.53
CA GLU A 253 -44.19 -14.25 1.35
C GLU A 253 -45.52 -14.81 0.81
N PRO A 254 -45.80 -16.13 0.90
CA PRO A 254 -46.97 -16.75 0.28
C PRO A 254 -48.29 -16.16 0.78
N THR A 255 -48.34 -15.72 2.04
CA THR A 255 -49.53 -15.09 2.63
C THR A 255 -49.82 -13.68 2.10
N CYS A 256 -48.84 -13.04 1.43
CA CYS A 256 -49.01 -11.73 0.80
C CYS A 256 -49.21 -11.82 -0.72
N ILE A 257 -49.42 -13.03 -1.25
CA ILE A 257 -49.68 -13.23 -2.68
C ILE A 257 -51.18 -13.09 -2.95
N THR A 258 -51.60 -11.90 -3.35
CA THR A 258 -52.89 -11.65 -3.98
C THR A 258 -52.88 -12.09 -5.44
N HIS A 259 -54.05 -12.37 -6.01
CA HIS A 259 -54.15 -12.74 -7.43
C HIS A 259 -55.47 -12.26 -8.03
N PHE A 260 -55.45 -12.11 -9.35
CA PHE A 260 -56.64 -11.92 -10.17
C PHE A 260 -56.99 -13.24 -10.84
N ASP A 261 -58.28 -13.58 -10.84
CA ASP A 261 -58.81 -14.81 -11.46
C ASP A 261 -59.96 -14.43 -12.40
N GLU A 262 -60.86 -15.33 -12.77
CA GLU A 262 -62.14 -15.09 -13.46
C GLU A 262 -62.31 -13.70 -14.12
N PHE A 263 -61.70 -13.53 -15.29
CA PHE A 263 -61.71 -12.26 -16.01
C PHE A 263 -63.04 -12.05 -16.75
N ASN A 264 -63.67 -10.91 -16.50
CA ASN A 264 -64.80 -10.41 -17.27
C ASN A 264 -64.28 -9.60 -18.48
N ASP A 265 -64.47 -10.16 -19.67
CA ASP A 265 -64.17 -9.48 -20.93
C ASP A 265 -65.34 -8.55 -21.30
N LYS A 266 -65.10 -7.24 -21.27
CA LYS A 266 -66.10 -6.22 -21.64
C LYS A 266 -66.10 -5.89 -23.13
N GLY A 267 -65.24 -6.54 -23.92
CA GLY A 267 -65.05 -6.25 -25.33
C GLY A 267 -64.26 -4.95 -25.56
N CYS A 268 -64.38 -4.42 -26.78
CA CYS A 268 -63.65 -3.23 -27.21
C CYS A 268 -64.10 -1.98 -26.44
N THR A 269 -63.16 -1.12 -26.03
CA THR A 269 -63.47 0.11 -25.30
C THR A 269 -64.29 1.09 -26.13
N SER A 270 -63.98 1.18 -27.42
CA SER A 270 -64.78 1.84 -28.46
C SER A 270 -64.48 1.22 -29.84
N PRO A 271 -65.37 1.38 -30.83
CA PRO A 271 -65.10 0.96 -32.20
C PRO A 271 -63.84 1.63 -32.76
N GLY A 272 -62.90 0.84 -33.29
CA GLY A 272 -61.65 1.33 -33.88
C GLY A 272 -60.57 1.78 -32.87
N SER A 273 -60.74 1.48 -31.57
CA SER A 273 -59.77 1.84 -30.53
C SER A 273 -58.50 1.00 -30.55
N GLY A 274 -58.57 -0.21 -31.11
CA GLY A 274 -57.53 -1.23 -30.93
C GLY A 274 -57.35 -1.67 -29.47
N ARG A 275 -58.30 -1.37 -28.56
CA ARG A 275 -58.19 -1.71 -27.13
C ARG A 275 -59.43 -2.47 -26.63
N ARG A 276 -59.19 -3.49 -25.83
CA ARG A 276 -60.21 -4.32 -25.15
C ARG A 276 -60.15 -4.09 -23.64
N ARG A 277 -61.30 -3.88 -23.01
CA ARG A 277 -61.40 -3.74 -21.56
C ARG A 277 -61.67 -5.10 -20.92
N ILE A 278 -60.85 -5.44 -19.94
CA ILE A 278 -61.05 -6.61 -19.07
C ILE A 278 -61.03 -6.17 -17.62
N GLU A 279 -61.76 -6.87 -16.76
CA GLU A 279 -61.78 -6.63 -15.33
C GLU A 279 -61.78 -7.95 -14.55
N SER A 280 -61.21 -7.94 -13.36
CA SER A 280 -61.17 -9.09 -12.45
C SER A 280 -61.24 -8.63 -11.02
N ARG A 281 -61.88 -9.45 -10.17
CA ARG A 281 -61.80 -9.32 -8.72
C ARG A 281 -60.41 -9.73 -8.21
N LEU A 282 -59.90 -9.00 -7.22
CA LEU A 282 -58.70 -9.32 -6.47
C LEU A 282 -59.04 -10.30 -5.34
N TRP A 283 -58.31 -11.40 -5.28
CA TRP A 283 -58.44 -12.46 -4.29
C TRP A 283 -57.25 -12.52 -3.33
N ASN A 284 -57.46 -13.19 -2.19
CA ASN A 284 -56.49 -13.36 -1.10
C ASN A 284 -56.02 -12.04 -0.44
N LEU A 285 -56.85 -11.00 -0.49
CA LEU A 285 -56.60 -9.76 0.25
C LEU A 285 -56.86 -9.98 1.75
N GLN A 286 -55.86 -9.74 2.60
CA GLN A 286 -56.01 -9.95 4.03
C GLN A 286 -56.76 -8.80 4.70
N SER A 287 -57.41 -9.10 5.83
CA SER A 287 -58.10 -8.08 6.61
C SER A 287 -57.11 -7.05 7.14
N GLY A 288 -57.34 -5.79 6.77
CA GLY A 288 -56.51 -4.67 7.19
C GLY A 288 -55.44 -4.28 6.19
N ASP A 289 -55.09 -5.10 5.20
CA ASP A 289 -54.14 -4.72 4.15
C ASP A 289 -54.59 -3.46 3.39
N ASP A 290 -53.63 -2.69 2.86
CA ASP A 290 -53.98 -1.60 1.96
C ASP A 290 -54.40 -2.17 0.60
N TRP A 291 -55.71 -2.20 0.36
CA TRP A 291 -56.26 -2.75 -0.87
C TRP A 291 -55.71 -2.06 -2.14
N ARG A 292 -55.33 -0.79 -2.06
CA ARG A 292 -54.81 -0.03 -3.20
C ARG A 292 -53.41 -0.50 -3.55
N ASP A 293 -52.54 -0.64 -2.55
CA ASP A 293 -51.17 -1.13 -2.76
C ASP A 293 -51.18 -2.58 -3.22
N MET A 294 -52.02 -3.43 -2.62
CA MET A 294 -52.19 -4.81 -3.06
C MET A 294 -52.70 -4.89 -4.51
N CYS A 295 -53.79 -4.18 -4.85
CA CYS A 295 -54.35 -4.22 -6.20
C CYS A 295 -53.38 -3.69 -7.27
N SER A 296 -52.74 -2.54 -7.02
CA SER A 296 -51.86 -1.87 -7.99
C SER A 296 -50.52 -2.57 -8.22
N THR A 297 -50.16 -3.55 -7.38
CA THR A 297 -48.92 -4.32 -7.50
C THR A 297 -49.15 -5.80 -7.83
N THR A 298 -50.41 -6.25 -7.88
CA THR A 298 -50.74 -7.64 -8.21
C THR A 298 -50.69 -7.85 -9.72
N PRO A 299 -49.87 -8.78 -10.22
CA PRO A 299 -49.87 -9.13 -11.62
C PRO A 299 -51.08 -10.02 -11.98
N ALA A 300 -51.40 -10.04 -13.26
CA ALA A 300 -52.47 -10.84 -13.84
C ALA A 300 -51.96 -11.60 -15.07
N ASN A 301 -52.58 -12.74 -15.36
CA ASN A 301 -52.34 -13.46 -16.61
C ASN A 301 -53.68 -13.65 -17.33
N PHE A 302 -53.83 -13.08 -18.53
CA PHE A 302 -55.05 -13.18 -19.33
C PHE A 302 -54.74 -13.75 -20.71
N ARG A 303 -55.30 -14.91 -21.06
CA ARG A 303 -55.08 -15.60 -22.35
C ARG A 303 -53.60 -15.76 -22.73
N GLY A 304 -52.73 -16.01 -21.74
CA GLY A 304 -51.28 -16.14 -21.94
C GLY A 304 -50.53 -14.81 -22.00
N LEU A 305 -51.21 -13.67 -21.92
CA LEU A 305 -50.60 -12.35 -21.78
C LEU A 305 -50.35 -12.05 -20.30
N HIS A 306 -49.09 -11.78 -19.95
CA HIS A 306 -48.72 -11.31 -18.62
C HIS A 306 -48.96 -9.80 -18.50
N LEU A 307 -49.71 -9.41 -17.48
CA LEU A 307 -50.08 -8.04 -17.17
C LEU A 307 -49.44 -7.66 -15.83
N GLY A 308 -48.55 -6.66 -15.83
CA GLY A 308 -47.78 -6.30 -14.63
C GLY A 308 -48.64 -5.80 -13.47
N SER A 309 -49.60 -4.92 -13.77
CA SER A 309 -50.58 -4.42 -12.80
C SER A 309 -51.82 -3.87 -13.51
N PRO A 310 -52.98 -3.76 -12.83
CA PRO A 310 -54.16 -3.08 -13.36
C PRO A 310 -53.90 -1.58 -13.59
N GLU A 311 -54.51 -1.03 -14.64
CA GLU A 311 -54.50 0.42 -14.90
C GLU A 311 -55.35 1.16 -13.87
N ILE A 312 -56.44 0.54 -13.40
CA ILE A 312 -57.38 1.11 -12.44
C ILE A 312 -57.70 0.06 -11.38
N CYS A 313 -57.77 0.50 -10.13
CA CYS A 313 -58.21 -0.30 -8.99
C CYS A 313 -59.42 0.36 -8.33
N GLU A 314 -60.51 -0.37 -8.16
CA GLU A 314 -61.71 0.11 -7.47
C GLU A 314 -62.10 -0.83 -6.33
N ASN A 315 -62.51 -0.27 -5.20
CA ASN A 315 -63.04 -1.04 -4.07
C ASN A 315 -64.56 -0.85 -4.02
N TRP A 316 -65.30 -1.92 -4.32
CA TRP A 316 -66.76 -1.95 -4.34
C TRP A 316 -67.36 -2.45 -3.02
N GLY A 317 -66.63 -2.32 -1.91
CA GLY A 317 -67.07 -2.73 -0.58
C GLY A 317 -67.23 -4.24 -0.45
N ILE A 318 -68.47 -4.72 -0.24
CA ILE A 318 -68.78 -6.14 -0.05
C ILE A 318 -68.42 -6.97 -1.30
N SER A 319 -68.51 -6.36 -2.48
CA SER A 319 -68.13 -6.98 -3.75
C SER A 319 -66.61 -7.12 -3.94
N GLY A 320 -65.81 -6.61 -2.99
CA GLY A 320 -64.36 -6.69 -3.00
C GLY A 320 -63.68 -5.63 -3.86
N VAL A 321 -62.41 -5.87 -4.14
CA VAL A 321 -61.53 -4.97 -4.89
C VAL A 321 -61.39 -5.51 -6.31
N TRP A 322 -61.44 -4.64 -7.30
CA TRP A 322 -61.43 -4.97 -8.72
C TRP A 322 -60.30 -4.24 -9.43
N GLY A 323 -59.59 -4.96 -10.29
CA GLY A 323 -58.61 -4.42 -11.23
C GLY A 323 -59.21 -4.31 -12.63
N PHE A 324 -58.82 -3.28 -13.37
CA PHE A 324 -59.22 -3.06 -14.77
C PHE A 324 -58.00 -2.85 -15.66
N TRP A 325 -58.03 -3.41 -16.85
CA TRP A 325 -57.00 -3.27 -17.87
C TRP A 325 -57.63 -2.90 -19.21
N ASN A 326 -56.98 -2.03 -19.99
CA ASN A 326 -57.32 -1.78 -21.37
C ASN A 326 -56.20 -2.35 -22.26
N ILE A 327 -56.28 -3.63 -22.58
CA ILE A 327 -55.24 -4.33 -23.34
C ILE A 327 -55.35 -4.04 -24.84
N GLU A 328 -54.23 -4.04 -25.55
CA GLU A 328 -54.24 -3.93 -27.01
C GLU A 328 -54.84 -5.20 -27.64
N ASP A 329 -55.76 -5.01 -28.57
CA ASP A 329 -56.39 -6.10 -29.31
C ASP A 329 -56.66 -5.66 -30.76
N PRO A 330 -55.95 -6.24 -31.76
CA PRO A 330 -56.19 -5.97 -33.17
C PRO A 330 -57.62 -6.26 -33.64
N ALA A 331 -58.37 -7.14 -32.93
CA ALA A 331 -59.77 -7.38 -33.24
C ALA A 331 -60.68 -6.18 -32.91
N CYS A 332 -60.16 -5.16 -32.22
CA CYS A 332 -60.85 -3.91 -31.87
C CYS A 332 -60.47 -2.71 -32.75
N LEU A 333 -59.71 -2.93 -33.83
CA LEU A 333 -59.33 -1.91 -34.82
C LEU A 333 -60.44 -1.61 -35.85
#